data_AF-A0A401WZ83-F1
#
_entry.id   AF-A0A401WZ83-F1
#
_cell.length_a   1.000
_cell.length_b   1.000
_cell.length_c   1.000
_cell.angle_alpha   90.00
_cell.angle_beta   90.00
_cell.angle_gamma   90.00
#
_symmetry.space_group_name_H-M   'P 1'
#
loop_
_entity.id
_entity.type
_entity.pdbx_description
1 polymer ?
#
loop_
_entity_poly.entity_id
_entity_poly.type
_entity_poly.pdbx_seq_one_letter_code
_entity_poly.pdbx_strand_id
1 'polypeptide(L)'
;MSTQKREHSRLALLPKPTVTSGKCTSVNILSDGVIDWDYVEHFWVHPMLYDNNGRIYGPCVVFLDGSWAMIGPIGTLDEARQLCLRWSALHDKGVKDKSDPPAPFGISPDGAVVDVKMFELHDSLPGEPWCYDEKSGEFRLNLIVLGVEIGNNALRLDANLKERIAKVDAKLKDISAAFRSCESIQPHLAKAYIAKTREAALFWLTELQADEDAEVDTPEDDGRAFADAVRKEGVTYEQAVIKLQHYIETVYDNIKNEDGTPLADAEERKTKALMAGVERLRYFAGVAA
;
A
#
# COMPACT_ATOMS: atom_id res chain seq x y z
N MET A 1 -20.57 51.65 30.40
CA MET A 1 -19.68 50.53 30.76
C MET A 1 -20.38 49.24 30.35
N SER A 2 -20.02 48.68 29.20
CA SER A 2 -20.58 47.42 28.70
C SER A 2 -19.53 46.33 28.91
N THR A 3 -19.83 45.39 29.80
CA THR A 3 -19.00 44.21 30.05
C THR A 3 -19.09 43.29 28.84
N GLN A 4 -18.09 43.35 27.96
CA GLN A 4 -17.82 42.28 27.00
C GLN A 4 -17.60 40.99 27.78
N LYS A 5 -18.59 40.08 27.72
CA LYS A 5 -18.38 38.68 28.05
C LYS A 5 -17.28 38.17 27.11
N ARG A 6 -16.11 37.86 27.66
CA ARG A 6 -15.11 37.02 27.01
C ARG A 6 -15.79 35.66 26.76
N GLU A 7 -16.18 35.39 25.53
CA GLU A 7 -16.45 34.02 25.12
C GLU A 7 -15.13 33.26 25.28
N HIS A 8 -15.08 32.38 26.29
CA HIS A 8 -14.01 31.40 26.37
C HIS A 8 -14.10 30.53 25.12
N SER A 9 -13.11 30.62 24.24
CA SER A 9 -12.87 29.62 23.19
C SER A 9 -12.97 28.25 23.86
N ARG A 10 -14.05 27.52 23.59
CA ARG A 10 -14.14 26.12 23.94
C ARG A 10 -12.94 25.46 23.27
N LEU A 11 -12.03 24.92 24.07
CA LEU A 11 -10.92 24.12 23.56
C LEU A 11 -11.53 23.01 22.70
N ALA A 12 -11.38 23.12 21.38
CA ALA A 12 -11.97 22.16 20.46
C ALA A 12 -11.24 20.83 20.66
N LEU A 13 -12.01 19.76 20.90
CA LEU A 13 -11.46 18.42 20.94
C LEU A 13 -10.88 18.07 19.58
N LEU A 14 -9.77 17.34 19.57
CA LEU A 14 -9.28 16.78 18.32
C LEU A 14 -10.33 15.82 17.74
N PRO A 15 -10.53 15.82 16.42
CA PRO A 15 -11.51 14.93 15.79
C PRO A 15 -11.12 13.49 16.10
N LYS A 16 -12.05 12.71 16.68
CA LYS A 16 -11.83 11.26 16.83
C LYS A 16 -12.02 10.59 15.48
N PRO A 17 -11.11 9.69 15.07
CA PRO A 17 -11.37 8.85 13.92
C PRO A 17 -12.57 7.95 14.25
N THR A 18 -13.49 7.81 13.31
CA THR A 18 -14.74 7.03 13.47
C THR A 18 -14.98 6.07 12.31
N VAL A 19 -14.27 6.23 11.20
CA VAL A 19 -14.39 5.39 10.02
C VAL A 19 -13.29 4.33 10.05
N THR A 20 -13.69 3.09 10.32
CA THR A 20 -12.82 1.89 10.32
C THR A 20 -13.10 0.96 9.15
N SER A 21 -14.10 1.28 8.32
CA SER A 21 -14.58 0.48 7.19
C SER A 21 -15.32 1.40 6.20
N GLY A 22 -15.18 1.12 4.91
CA GLY A 22 -15.85 1.78 3.82
C GLY A 22 -17.13 1.06 3.38
N LYS A 23 -17.99 1.76 2.65
CA LYS A 23 -19.04 1.09 1.86
C LYS A 23 -18.50 1.00 0.44
N CYS A 24 -18.56 -0.18 -0.18
CA CYS A 24 -18.16 -0.42 -1.58
C CYS A 24 -19.00 0.35 -2.62
N THR A 25 -19.50 1.55 -2.30
CA THR A 25 -20.47 2.31 -3.09
C THR A 25 -20.36 3.83 -2.86
N SER A 26 -20.12 4.53 -3.97
CA SER A 26 -20.46 5.89 -4.41
C SER A 26 -20.80 7.01 -3.39
N VAL A 27 -20.11 8.14 -3.60
CA VAL A 27 -20.45 9.57 -3.40
C VAL A 27 -19.81 10.31 -2.21
N ASN A 28 -19.54 9.68 -1.06
CA ASN A 28 -18.95 10.43 0.06
C ASN A 28 -17.41 10.37 0.04
N ILE A 29 -16.79 11.52 -0.25
CA ILE A 29 -15.35 11.75 -0.05
C ILE A 29 -15.10 11.84 1.46
N LEU A 30 -14.28 10.94 1.98
CA LEU A 30 -13.84 10.97 3.38
C LEU A 30 -12.76 12.02 3.58
N SER A 31 -12.79 12.71 4.72
CA SER A 31 -11.70 13.55 5.18
C SER A 31 -10.68 12.73 5.98
N ASP A 32 -9.40 13.11 5.92
CA ASP A 32 -8.31 12.45 6.66
C ASP A 32 -8.66 12.29 8.16
N GLY A 33 -9.14 13.37 8.78
CA GLY A 33 -9.43 13.39 10.22
C GLY A 33 -10.51 12.42 10.72
N VAL A 34 -11.36 11.85 9.86
CA VAL A 34 -12.39 10.88 10.29
C VAL A 34 -11.97 9.43 10.11
N ILE A 35 -10.89 9.17 9.36
CA ILE A 35 -10.39 7.82 9.07
C ILE A 35 -9.54 7.34 10.23
N ASP A 36 -9.77 6.09 10.65
CA ASP A 36 -8.86 5.39 11.55
C ASP A 36 -7.79 4.66 10.73
N TRP A 37 -6.57 5.23 10.73
CA TRP A 37 -5.44 4.75 9.94
C TRP A 37 -4.92 3.37 10.37
N ASP A 38 -5.25 2.90 11.57
CA ASP A 38 -4.92 1.53 12.02
C ASP A 38 -5.70 0.48 11.23
N TYR A 39 -6.85 0.85 10.67
CA TYR A 39 -7.72 -0.02 9.89
C TYR A 39 -7.50 0.11 8.38
N VAL A 40 -6.49 0.90 7.96
CA VAL A 40 -6.15 1.09 6.55
C VAL A 40 -5.02 0.15 6.16
N GLU A 41 -5.27 -0.60 5.08
CA GLU A 41 -4.29 -1.51 4.47
C GLU A 41 -3.40 -0.78 3.46
N HIS A 42 -4.02 -0.05 2.52
CA HIS A 42 -3.31 0.65 1.44
C HIS A 42 -4.20 1.70 0.76
N PHE A 43 -3.59 2.55 -0.07
CA PHE A 43 -4.30 3.38 -1.04
C PHE A 43 -4.38 2.69 -2.39
N TRP A 44 -5.40 2.98 -3.18
CA TRP A 44 -5.51 2.51 -4.56
C TRP A 44 -6.21 3.55 -5.43
N VAL A 45 -6.03 3.44 -6.74
CA VAL A 45 -6.77 4.24 -7.71
C VAL A 45 -7.84 3.36 -8.35
N HIS A 46 -9.10 3.75 -8.15
CA HIS A 46 -10.24 3.00 -8.68
C HIS A 46 -10.63 3.52 -10.08
N PRO A 47 -10.53 2.70 -11.14
CA PRO A 47 -10.99 3.10 -12.47
C PRO A 47 -12.53 3.06 -12.53
N MET A 48 -13.13 4.09 -13.10
CA MET A 48 -14.57 4.22 -13.31
C MET A 48 -14.85 4.61 -14.77
N LEU A 49 -16.04 4.27 -15.26
CA LEU A 49 -16.50 4.66 -16.59
C LEU A 49 -17.36 5.93 -16.48
N TYR A 50 -17.01 6.94 -17.26
CA TYR A 50 -17.88 8.10 -17.48
C TYR A 50 -18.78 7.87 -18.69
N ASP A 51 -19.99 8.44 -18.68
CA ASP A 51 -21.10 8.20 -19.63
C ASP A 51 -20.77 8.35 -21.13
N ASN A 52 -19.55 8.78 -21.50
CA ASN A 52 -19.06 8.94 -22.87
C ASN A 52 -17.77 8.15 -23.17
N ASN A 53 -17.58 6.94 -22.61
CA ASN A 53 -16.42 6.04 -22.82
C ASN A 53 -15.05 6.56 -22.33
N GLY A 54 -15.02 7.66 -21.57
CA GLY A 54 -13.80 8.12 -20.91
C GLY A 54 -13.57 7.36 -19.60
N ARG A 55 -12.38 6.78 -19.41
CA ARG A 55 -11.96 6.27 -18.09
C ARG A 55 -11.64 7.45 -17.18
N ILE A 56 -12.28 7.50 -16.03
CA ILE A 56 -12.02 8.45 -14.94
C ILE A 56 -11.54 7.66 -13.71
N TYR A 57 -10.83 8.33 -12.81
CA TYR A 57 -10.14 7.64 -11.72
C TYR A 57 -10.45 8.29 -10.38
N GLY A 58 -10.85 7.46 -9.41
CA GLY A 58 -11.14 7.88 -8.04
C GLY A 58 -9.99 7.48 -7.09
N PRO A 59 -9.34 8.43 -6.41
CA PRO A 59 -8.38 8.10 -5.36
C PRO A 59 -9.12 7.55 -4.14
N CYS A 60 -8.68 6.40 -3.65
CA CYS A 60 -9.41 5.66 -2.63
C CYS A 60 -8.47 5.09 -1.56
N VAL A 61 -9.00 4.94 -0.36
CA VAL A 61 -8.38 4.19 0.74
C VAL A 61 -9.05 2.83 0.86
N VAL A 62 -8.25 1.78 1.11
CA VAL A 62 -8.70 0.40 1.31
C VAL A 62 -8.47 0.01 2.77
N PHE A 63 -9.51 -0.51 3.40
CA PHE A 63 -9.50 -0.95 4.79
C PHE A 63 -9.15 -2.44 4.90
N LEU A 64 -8.68 -2.86 6.09
CA LEU A 64 -8.28 -4.25 6.38
C LEU A 64 -9.39 -5.30 6.14
N ASP A 65 -10.66 -4.89 6.17
CA ASP A 65 -11.81 -5.74 5.88
C ASP A 65 -12.10 -5.87 4.37
N GLY A 66 -11.25 -5.30 3.51
CA GLY A 66 -11.37 -5.28 2.06
C GLY A 66 -12.37 -4.25 1.51
N SER A 67 -13.02 -3.47 2.39
CA SER A 67 -13.86 -2.35 1.96
C SER A 67 -13.01 -1.15 1.54
N TRP A 68 -13.62 -0.19 0.84
CA TRP A 68 -12.91 1.01 0.39
C TRP A 68 -13.81 2.25 0.39
N ALA A 69 -13.18 3.43 0.40
CA ALA A 69 -13.87 4.71 0.30
C ALA A 69 -13.04 5.73 -0.50
N MET A 70 -13.72 6.69 -1.15
CA MET A 70 -13.04 7.77 -1.87
C MET A 70 -12.46 8.78 -0.88
N ILE A 71 -11.24 9.25 -1.15
CA ILE A 71 -10.53 10.25 -0.34
C ILE A 71 -10.32 11.59 -1.08
N GLY A 72 -10.75 11.66 -2.33
CA GLY A 72 -10.66 12.88 -3.14
C GLY A 72 -11.59 12.87 -4.33
N PRO A 73 -11.59 13.96 -5.11
CA PRO A 73 -12.41 14.08 -6.30
C PRO A 73 -11.99 13.07 -7.38
N ILE A 74 -12.96 12.65 -8.19
CA ILE A 74 -12.70 11.86 -9.38
C ILE A 74 -12.03 12.76 -10.43
N GLY A 75 -10.99 12.26 -11.09
CA GLY A 75 -10.23 13.02 -12.06
C GLY A 75 -9.47 12.13 -13.04
N THR A 76 -8.37 12.68 -13.56
CA THR A 76 -7.40 11.93 -14.36
C THR A 76 -6.64 10.92 -13.49
N LEU A 77 -5.99 9.94 -14.15
CA LEU A 77 -5.15 8.96 -13.45
C LEU A 77 -4.02 9.63 -12.66
N ASP A 78 -3.38 10.63 -13.25
CA ASP A 78 -2.26 11.35 -12.62
C ASP A 78 -2.71 12.15 -11.39
N GLU A 79 -3.86 12.83 -11.46
CA GLU A 79 -4.44 13.55 -10.32
C GLU A 79 -4.79 12.59 -9.17
N ALA A 80 -5.41 11.44 -9.48
CA ALA A 80 -5.74 10.44 -8.48
C ALA A 80 -4.49 9.80 -7.86
N ARG A 81 -3.46 9.47 -8.66
CA ARG A 81 -2.18 8.95 -8.18
C ARG A 81 -1.45 9.94 -7.30
N GLN A 82 -1.38 11.21 -7.71
CA GLN A 82 -0.75 12.26 -6.91
C GLN A 82 -1.40 12.40 -5.53
N LEU A 83 -2.72 12.30 -5.45
CA LEU A 83 -3.41 12.33 -4.16
C LEU A 83 -3.11 11.10 -3.32
N CYS A 84 -3.19 9.89 -3.89
CA CYS A 84 -2.85 8.65 -3.18
C CYS A 84 -1.39 8.65 -2.69
N LEU A 85 -0.44 9.11 -3.50
CA LEU A 85 0.97 9.22 -3.12
C LEU A 85 1.18 10.26 -2.01
N ARG A 86 0.49 11.40 -2.09
CA ARG A 86 0.55 12.41 -1.04
C ARG A 86 0.03 11.88 0.29
N TRP A 87 -1.09 11.16 0.27
CA TRP A 87 -1.67 10.58 1.48
C TRP A 87 -0.86 9.38 1.98
N SER A 88 -0.33 8.56 1.08
CA SER A 88 0.66 7.52 1.38
C SER A 88 1.84 8.07 2.18
N ALA A 89 2.44 9.17 1.73
CA ALA A 89 3.54 9.83 2.44
C ALA A 89 3.14 10.46 3.79
N LEU A 90 1.84 10.77 4.00
CA LEU A 90 1.35 11.35 5.25
C LEU A 90 0.95 10.30 6.30
N HIS A 91 0.51 9.13 5.86
CA HIS A 91 -0.06 8.08 6.70
C HIS A 91 0.77 6.82 6.75
N ASP A 92 1.87 6.80 6.00
CA ASP A 92 2.78 5.68 5.88
C ASP A 92 2.05 4.38 5.49
N LYS A 93 1.30 4.45 4.39
CA LYS A 93 0.59 3.30 3.81
C LYS A 93 0.95 3.18 2.35
N GLY A 94 1.20 1.95 1.90
CA GLY A 94 1.52 1.70 0.49
C GLY A 94 0.40 2.11 -0.47
N VAL A 95 0.75 2.35 -1.73
CA VAL A 95 -0.21 2.56 -2.83
C VAL A 95 -0.24 1.29 -3.69
N LYS A 96 -1.31 0.49 -3.60
CA LYS A 96 -1.56 -0.62 -4.53
C LYS A 96 -2.44 -0.12 -5.66
N ASP A 97 -1.84 0.33 -6.75
CA ASP A 97 -2.61 0.69 -7.94
C ASP A 97 -3.29 -0.56 -8.53
N LYS A 98 -4.62 -0.60 -8.54
CA LYS A 98 -5.41 -1.66 -9.21
C LYS A 98 -5.93 -1.23 -10.57
N SER A 99 -5.56 -0.04 -11.08
CA SER A 99 -5.43 0.08 -12.53
C SER A 99 -4.28 -0.86 -12.89
N ASP A 100 -4.56 -1.87 -13.72
CA ASP A 100 -3.68 -3.01 -14.06
C ASP A 100 -2.23 -2.80 -13.63
N PRO A 101 -1.64 -3.73 -12.84
CA PRO A 101 -0.27 -3.55 -12.37
C PRO A 101 0.56 -3.12 -13.58
N PRO A 102 1.18 -1.92 -13.57
CA PRO A 102 2.07 -1.55 -14.63
C PRO A 102 3.05 -2.72 -14.70
N ALA A 103 3.18 -3.31 -15.90
CA ALA A 103 4.17 -4.34 -16.13
C ALA A 103 5.45 -3.86 -15.42
N PRO A 104 6.03 -4.66 -14.52
CA PRO A 104 7.16 -4.26 -13.70
C PRO A 104 8.13 -3.43 -14.53
N PHE A 105 8.38 -2.19 -14.10
CA PHE A 105 9.16 -1.23 -14.87
C PHE A 105 10.51 -1.86 -15.24
N GLY A 106 10.75 -2.07 -16.54
CA GLY A 106 11.97 -2.73 -17.04
C GLY A 106 11.75 -4.11 -17.68
N ILE A 107 10.57 -4.72 -17.57
CA ILE A 107 10.24 -5.95 -18.30
C ILE A 107 9.52 -5.59 -19.60
N SER A 108 10.07 -6.02 -20.74
CA SER A 108 9.41 -5.78 -22.03
C SER A 108 8.05 -6.51 -22.11
N PRO A 109 6.94 -5.80 -22.37
CA PRO A 109 5.63 -6.40 -22.53
C PRO A 109 5.54 -7.26 -23.81
N ASP A 110 6.48 -7.10 -24.75
CA ASP A 110 6.48 -7.80 -26.04
C ASP A 110 6.56 -9.33 -25.85
N GLY A 111 5.50 -10.04 -26.23
CA GLY A 111 5.43 -11.50 -26.10
C GLY A 111 5.22 -12.00 -24.66
N ALA A 112 4.70 -11.15 -23.76
CA ALA A 112 4.28 -11.58 -22.40
C ALA A 112 2.90 -12.23 -22.36
N VAL A 113 2.02 -11.90 -23.32
CA VAL A 113 0.71 -12.52 -23.49
C VAL A 113 0.83 -13.61 -24.54
N VAL A 114 0.44 -14.84 -24.19
CA VAL A 114 0.57 -16.01 -25.05
C VAL A 114 -0.79 -16.65 -25.31
N ASP A 115 -0.94 -17.21 -26.52
CA ASP A 115 -2.21 -17.74 -27.01
C ASP A 115 -2.45 -19.15 -26.44
N VAL A 116 -2.81 -19.19 -25.16
CA VAL A 116 -3.16 -20.41 -24.43
C VAL A 116 -4.51 -20.19 -23.77
N LYS A 117 -5.45 -21.11 -23.99
CA LYS A 117 -6.80 -20.96 -23.48
C LYS A 117 -6.87 -21.40 -22.02
N MET A 118 -7.74 -20.74 -21.26
CA MET A 118 -7.88 -20.95 -19.82
C MET A 118 -8.06 -22.43 -19.46
N PHE A 119 -8.94 -23.16 -20.16
CA PHE A 119 -9.23 -24.56 -19.87
C PHE A 119 -8.05 -25.53 -20.06
N GLU A 120 -7.00 -25.13 -20.78
CA GLU A 120 -5.85 -26.00 -21.06
C GLU A 120 -4.88 -26.10 -19.89
N LEU A 121 -4.88 -25.09 -19.00
CA LEU A 121 -3.92 -24.98 -17.91
C LEU A 121 -4.54 -24.52 -16.57
N HIS A 122 -5.84 -24.24 -16.51
CA HIS A 122 -6.50 -23.58 -15.37
C HIS A 122 -6.07 -24.15 -14.01
N ASP A 123 -6.21 -25.45 -13.80
CA ASP A 123 -5.92 -26.11 -12.52
C ASP A 123 -4.41 -26.27 -12.24
N SER A 124 -3.56 -25.98 -13.23
CA SER A 124 -2.10 -26.17 -13.17
C SER A 124 -1.33 -24.91 -12.82
N LEU A 125 -1.98 -23.74 -12.83
CA LEU A 125 -1.35 -22.45 -12.57
C LEU A 125 -1.81 -21.83 -11.25
N PRO A 126 -0.90 -21.18 -10.50
CA PRO A 126 -1.29 -20.43 -9.31
C PRO A 126 -1.99 -19.11 -9.67
N GLY A 127 -2.97 -18.72 -8.84
CA GLY A 127 -3.66 -17.43 -8.94
C GLY A 127 -4.52 -17.29 -10.19
N GLU A 128 -4.69 -16.06 -10.67
CA GLU A 128 -5.44 -15.73 -11.89
C GLU A 128 -4.54 -15.06 -12.94
N PRO A 129 -3.60 -15.80 -13.57
CA PRO A 129 -2.62 -15.24 -14.50
C PRO A 129 -3.20 -14.95 -15.90
N TRP A 130 -4.49 -14.63 -15.98
CA TRP A 130 -5.25 -14.51 -17.21
C TRP A 130 -5.55 -13.05 -17.51
N CYS A 131 -5.26 -12.60 -18.73
CA CYS A 131 -5.67 -11.29 -19.21
C CYS A 131 -6.73 -11.42 -20.30
N TYR A 132 -7.74 -10.56 -20.27
CA TYR A 132 -8.75 -10.52 -21.32
C TYR A 132 -8.20 -9.75 -22.54
N ASP A 133 -8.15 -10.41 -23.71
CA ASP A 133 -7.81 -9.75 -24.96
C ASP A 133 -9.09 -9.27 -25.66
N GLU A 134 -9.37 -7.97 -25.54
CA GLU A 134 -10.56 -7.34 -26.13
C GLU A 134 -10.67 -7.51 -27.66
N LYS A 135 -9.55 -7.74 -28.37
CA LYS A 135 -9.56 -7.91 -29.83
C LYS A 135 -10.01 -9.29 -30.26
N SER A 136 -9.71 -10.32 -29.48
CA SER A 136 -10.11 -11.70 -29.75
C SER A 136 -11.34 -12.14 -28.94
N GLY A 137 -11.69 -11.41 -27.88
CA GLY A 137 -12.79 -11.76 -26.98
C GLY A 137 -12.47 -12.96 -26.09
N GLU A 138 -11.20 -13.32 -25.94
CA GLU A 138 -10.75 -14.51 -25.22
C GLU A 138 -9.78 -14.13 -24.08
N PHE A 139 -9.75 -14.95 -23.02
CA PHE A 139 -8.72 -14.88 -21.99
C PHE A 139 -7.44 -15.55 -22.46
N ARG A 140 -6.32 -14.86 -22.31
CA ARG A 140 -4.98 -15.34 -22.65
C ARG A 140 -4.08 -15.36 -21.43
N LEU A 141 -3.10 -16.24 -21.47
CA LEU A 141 -2.13 -16.37 -20.39
C LEU A 141 -1.15 -15.18 -20.42
N ASN A 142 -1.01 -14.51 -19.27
CA ASN A 142 -0.05 -13.44 -19.06
C ASN A 142 1.11 -13.95 -18.20
N LEU A 143 2.28 -14.10 -18.82
CA LEU A 143 3.49 -14.66 -18.19
C LEU A 143 4.06 -13.74 -17.10
N ILE A 144 3.82 -12.43 -17.19
CA ILE A 144 4.25 -11.47 -16.16
C ILE A 144 3.39 -11.64 -14.91
N VAL A 145 2.06 -11.67 -15.07
CA VAL A 145 1.12 -11.89 -13.95
C VAL A 145 1.37 -13.26 -13.31
N LEU A 146 1.58 -14.30 -14.12
CA LEU A 146 1.99 -15.62 -13.62
C LEU A 146 3.27 -15.55 -12.77
N GLY A 147 4.26 -14.76 -13.19
CA GLY A 147 5.51 -14.57 -12.44
C GLY A 147 5.27 -13.91 -11.08
N VAL A 148 4.48 -12.84 -11.05
CA VAL A 148 4.09 -12.14 -9.81
C VAL A 148 3.34 -13.07 -8.86
N GLU A 149 2.37 -13.84 -9.36
CA GLU A 149 1.61 -14.82 -8.56
C GLU A 149 2.51 -15.91 -7.97
N ILE A 150 3.47 -16.41 -8.75
CA ILE A 150 4.47 -17.37 -8.23
C ILE A 150 5.36 -16.72 -7.16
N GLY A 151 5.76 -15.46 -7.37
CA GLY A 151 6.50 -14.68 -6.38
C GLY A 151 5.73 -14.51 -5.07
N ASN A 152 4.46 -14.11 -5.14
CA ASN A 152 3.57 -13.97 -3.97
C ASN A 152 3.42 -15.29 -3.19
N ASN A 153 3.25 -16.41 -3.89
CA ASN A 153 3.17 -17.73 -3.25
C ASN A 153 4.49 -18.19 -2.60
N ALA A 154 5.62 -17.58 -2.96
CA ALA A 154 6.92 -17.86 -2.35
C ALA A 154 7.15 -17.08 -1.05
N LEU A 155 6.38 -16.01 -0.79
CA LEU A 155 6.47 -15.19 0.41
C LEU A 155 6.16 -16.01 1.67
N ARG A 156 7.05 -15.92 2.66
CA ARG A 156 6.85 -16.41 4.03
C ARG A 156 7.57 -15.45 4.97
N LEU A 157 6.96 -15.18 6.13
CA LEU A 157 7.46 -14.24 7.15
C LEU A 157 8.95 -14.42 7.47
N ASP A 158 9.46 -15.65 7.54
CA ASP A 158 10.85 -15.92 7.95
C ASP A 158 11.81 -16.28 6.79
N ALA A 159 11.36 -16.20 5.53
CA ALA A 159 12.20 -16.62 4.40
C ALA A 159 12.97 -15.44 3.80
N ASN A 160 14.29 -15.57 3.67
CA ASN A 160 15.12 -14.59 2.97
C ASN A 160 14.94 -14.67 1.44
N LEU A 161 15.38 -13.65 0.70
CA LEU A 161 15.26 -13.58 -0.76
C LEU A 161 15.75 -14.86 -1.48
N LYS A 162 16.88 -15.44 -1.05
CA LYS A 162 17.44 -16.65 -1.67
C LYS A 162 16.51 -17.85 -1.53
N GLU A 163 15.87 -18.01 -0.37
CA GLU A 163 14.90 -19.07 -0.11
C GLU A 163 13.59 -18.85 -0.87
N ARG A 164 13.14 -17.60 -0.99
CA ARG A 164 11.99 -17.22 -1.84
C ARG A 164 12.26 -17.60 -3.31
N ILE A 165 13.43 -17.24 -3.83
CA ILE A 165 13.87 -17.59 -5.19
C ILE A 165 13.91 -19.11 -5.42
N ALA A 166 14.42 -19.88 -4.46
CA ALA A 166 14.46 -21.34 -4.58
C ALA A 166 13.06 -21.96 -4.69
N LYS A 167 12.05 -21.41 -4.00
CA LYS A 167 10.66 -21.85 -4.14
C LYS A 167 10.05 -21.48 -5.48
N VAL A 168 10.34 -20.28 -5.99
CA VAL A 168 9.96 -19.87 -7.34
C VAL A 168 10.51 -20.86 -8.36
N ASP A 169 11.79 -21.20 -8.28
CA ASP A 169 12.43 -22.15 -9.18
C ASP A 169 11.82 -23.56 -9.10
N ALA A 170 11.46 -24.02 -7.90
CA ALA A 170 10.75 -25.29 -7.72
C ALA A 170 9.36 -25.27 -8.36
N LYS A 171 8.58 -24.20 -8.16
CA LYS A 171 7.23 -24.07 -8.74
C LYS A 171 7.27 -23.93 -10.26
N LEU A 172 8.24 -23.20 -10.80
CA LEU A 172 8.45 -23.09 -12.25
C LEU A 172 8.83 -24.42 -12.89
N LYS A 173 9.51 -25.31 -12.16
CA LYS A 173 9.78 -26.67 -12.65
C LYS A 173 8.49 -27.47 -12.83
N ASP A 174 7.53 -27.35 -11.90
CA ASP A 174 6.22 -28.00 -11.99
C ASP A 174 5.41 -27.42 -13.16
N ILE A 175 5.36 -26.08 -13.27
CA ILE A 175 4.65 -25.40 -14.37
C ILE A 175 5.30 -25.71 -15.72
N SER A 176 6.63 -25.89 -15.78
CA SER A 176 7.31 -26.30 -17.00
C SER A 176 6.84 -27.67 -17.49
N ALA A 177 6.47 -28.59 -16.60
CA ALA A 177 5.88 -29.87 -16.98
C ALA A 177 4.46 -29.69 -17.56
N ALA A 178 3.64 -28.82 -16.95
CA ALA A 178 2.31 -28.47 -17.46
C ALA A 178 2.40 -27.81 -18.85
N PHE A 179 3.30 -26.84 -19.04
CA PHE A 179 3.49 -26.17 -20.33
C PHE A 179 3.94 -27.13 -21.43
N ARG A 180 4.77 -28.13 -21.10
CA ARG A 180 5.23 -29.13 -22.08
C ARG A 180 4.17 -30.18 -22.43
N SER A 181 3.14 -30.33 -21.60
CA SER A 181 2.02 -31.24 -21.83
C SER A 181 0.79 -30.56 -22.43
N CYS A 182 0.79 -29.22 -22.49
CA CYS A 182 -0.24 -28.42 -23.15
C CYS A 182 -0.09 -28.49 -24.68
N GLU A 183 -1.20 -28.82 -25.37
CA GLU A 183 -1.21 -28.98 -26.83
C GLU A 183 -1.02 -27.64 -27.57
N SER A 184 -1.50 -26.53 -27.00
CA SER A 184 -1.36 -25.20 -27.61
C SER A 184 0.01 -24.55 -27.41
N ILE A 185 0.84 -25.05 -26.49
CA ILE A 185 2.20 -24.54 -26.29
C ILE A 185 3.18 -25.37 -27.12
N GLN A 186 3.82 -24.73 -28.09
CA GLN A 186 4.89 -25.37 -28.84
C GLN A 186 6.06 -25.72 -27.89
N PRO A 187 6.61 -26.95 -27.92
CA PRO A 187 7.62 -27.40 -26.95
C PRO A 187 8.87 -26.51 -26.86
N HIS A 188 9.24 -25.86 -27.96
CA HIS A 188 10.40 -24.95 -28.00
C HIS A 188 10.11 -23.59 -27.36
N LEU A 189 8.83 -23.18 -27.26
CA LEU A 189 8.41 -21.92 -26.64
C LEU A 189 8.25 -22.07 -25.12
N ALA A 190 7.93 -23.25 -24.61
CA ALA A 190 7.76 -23.51 -23.18
C ALA A 190 8.95 -23.04 -22.34
N LYS A 191 10.19 -23.24 -22.83
CA LYS A 191 11.41 -22.77 -22.14
C LYS A 191 11.48 -21.24 -22.09
N ALA A 192 11.13 -20.56 -23.17
CA ALA A 192 11.13 -19.10 -23.24
C ALA A 192 10.05 -18.51 -22.31
N TYR A 193 8.87 -19.12 -22.27
CA TYR A 193 7.77 -18.67 -21.41
C TYR A 193 8.09 -18.83 -19.92
N ILE A 194 8.69 -19.96 -19.53
CA ILE A 194 9.18 -20.18 -18.16
C ILE A 194 10.27 -19.18 -17.79
N ALA A 195 11.21 -18.89 -18.71
CA ALA A 195 12.25 -17.90 -18.46
C ALA A 195 11.66 -16.49 -18.22
N LYS A 196 10.67 -16.10 -19.02
CA LYS A 196 10.00 -14.79 -18.88
C LYS A 196 9.17 -14.69 -17.60
N THR A 197 8.48 -15.77 -17.24
CA THR A 197 7.76 -15.89 -15.96
C THR A 197 8.71 -15.78 -14.77
N ARG A 198 9.89 -16.41 -14.88
CA ARG A 198 10.94 -16.35 -13.86
C ARG A 198 11.48 -14.94 -13.69
N GLU A 199 11.78 -14.25 -14.79
CA GLU A 199 12.25 -12.87 -14.78
C GLU A 199 11.29 -11.96 -14.02
N ALA A 200 9.98 -12.06 -14.31
CA ALA A 200 8.94 -11.32 -13.60
C ALA A 200 8.86 -11.68 -12.11
N ALA A 201 8.92 -12.97 -11.76
CA ALA A 201 8.90 -13.41 -10.36
C ALA A 201 10.12 -12.90 -9.57
N LEU A 202 11.31 -12.94 -10.17
CA LEU A 202 12.54 -12.46 -9.53
C LEU A 202 12.56 -10.95 -9.36
N PHE A 203 12.15 -10.22 -10.40
CA PHE A 203 12.00 -8.78 -10.32
C PHE A 203 11.05 -8.43 -9.17
N TRP A 204 9.85 -9.02 -9.14
CA TRP A 204 8.86 -8.80 -8.09
C TRP A 204 9.38 -9.09 -6.68
N LEU A 205 10.06 -10.23 -6.48
CA LEU A 205 10.65 -10.56 -5.18
C LEU A 205 11.78 -9.61 -4.77
N THR A 206 12.52 -9.07 -5.74
CA THR A 206 13.60 -8.12 -5.48
C THR A 206 13.03 -6.75 -5.11
N GLU A 207 11.98 -6.29 -5.79
CA GLU A 207 11.26 -5.06 -5.42
C GLU A 207 10.61 -5.19 -4.05
N LEU A 208 9.93 -6.31 -3.75
CA LEU A 208 9.35 -6.53 -2.43
C LEU A 208 10.42 -6.59 -1.33
N GLN A 209 11.57 -7.21 -1.60
CA GLN A 209 12.68 -7.19 -0.65
C GLN A 209 13.23 -5.77 -0.48
N ALA A 210 13.31 -4.98 -1.56
CA ALA A 210 13.74 -3.60 -1.49
C ALA A 210 12.75 -2.72 -0.71
N ASP A 211 11.44 -2.95 -0.84
CA ASP A 211 10.41 -2.30 -0.03
C ASP A 211 10.50 -2.72 1.44
N GLU A 212 10.62 -4.03 1.73
CA GLU A 212 10.84 -4.58 3.09
C GLU A 212 12.14 -4.03 3.72
N ASP A 213 13.21 -3.89 2.93
CA ASP A 213 14.49 -3.34 3.36
C ASP A 213 14.47 -1.79 3.47
N ALA A 214 13.52 -1.13 2.80
CA ALA A 214 13.34 0.33 2.79
C ALA A 214 12.37 0.83 3.88
N GLU A 215 11.52 -0.03 4.45
CA GLU A 215 10.77 0.23 5.69
C GLU A 215 11.74 0.30 6.89
N VAL A 216 12.54 1.36 6.94
CA VAL A 216 13.20 1.80 8.16
C VAL A 216 12.23 2.78 8.81
N ASP A 217 11.43 2.31 9.76
CA ASP A 217 10.58 3.17 10.60
C ASP A 217 11.39 4.39 11.02
N THR A 218 11.00 5.57 10.49
CA THR A 218 11.69 6.79 10.83
C THR A 218 11.16 7.33 12.15
N PRO A 219 11.96 8.09 12.90
CA PRO A 219 11.45 8.76 14.10
C PRO A 219 10.22 9.62 13.81
N GLU A 220 10.15 10.22 12.62
CA GLU A 220 8.99 10.97 12.16
C GLU A 220 7.73 10.11 12.02
N ASP A 221 7.85 8.85 11.64
CA ASP A 221 6.73 7.89 11.54
C ASP A 221 6.20 7.51 12.93
N ASP A 222 7.11 7.23 13.88
CA ASP A 222 6.77 7.06 15.30
C ASP A 222 5.97 8.27 15.81
N GLY A 223 6.46 9.47 15.51
CA GLY A 223 5.84 10.72 15.89
C GLY A 223 4.39 10.86 15.40
N ARG A 224 4.15 10.55 14.11
CA ARG A 224 2.81 10.59 13.50
C ARG A 224 1.91 9.51 14.09
N ALA A 225 2.41 8.30 14.28
CA ALA A 225 1.66 7.19 14.86
C ALA A 225 1.22 7.48 16.30
N PHE A 226 2.12 7.97 17.15
CA PHE A 226 1.77 8.36 18.52
C PHE A 226 0.78 9.52 18.57
N ALA A 227 0.89 10.50 17.67
CA ALA A 227 -0.09 11.58 17.55
C ALA A 227 -1.49 11.06 17.23
N ASP A 228 -1.60 10.10 16.30
CA ASP A 228 -2.86 9.46 15.96
C ASP A 228 -3.42 8.62 17.14
N ALA A 229 -2.57 7.91 17.88
CA ALA A 229 -2.97 7.18 19.07
C ALA A 229 -3.54 8.10 20.18
N VAL A 230 -2.83 9.19 20.50
CA VAL A 230 -3.26 10.16 21.51
C VAL A 230 -4.59 10.82 21.13
N ARG A 231 -4.79 11.12 19.85
CA ARG A 231 -6.04 11.74 19.35
C ARG A 231 -7.28 10.87 19.59
N LYS A 232 -7.16 9.55 19.50
CA LYS A 232 -8.27 8.59 19.75
C LYS A 232 -8.86 8.73 21.15
N GLU A 233 -8.06 9.18 22.10
CA GLU A 233 -8.49 9.38 23.49
C GLU A 233 -9.54 10.50 23.63
N GLY A 234 -9.64 11.43 22.68
CA GLY A 234 -10.62 12.54 22.74
C GLY A 234 -10.18 13.67 23.63
N VAL A 235 -8.93 14.05 23.46
CA VAL A 235 -8.26 15.12 24.18
C VAL A 235 -8.29 16.42 23.38
N THR A 236 -8.07 17.55 24.05
CA THR A 236 -7.81 18.82 23.37
C THR A 236 -6.43 18.82 22.73
N TYR A 237 -6.17 19.77 21.83
CA TYR A 237 -4.83 19.93 21.24
C TYR A 237 -3.73 20.10 22.31
N GLU A 238 -3.93 20.95 23.33
CA GLU A 238 -2.89 21.13 24.37
C GLU A 238 -2.65 19.85 25.18
N GLN A 239 -3.71 19.13 25.52
CA GLN A 239 -3.62 17.85 26.22
C GLN A 239 -2.91 16.79 25.35
N ALA A 240 -3.18 16.80 24.04
CA ALA A 240 -2.56 15.87 23.11
C ALA A 240 -1.05 16.11 22.99
N VAL A 241 -0.62 17.37 22.90
CA VAL A 241 0.81 17.72 22.83
C VAL A 241 1.56 17.25 24.09
N ILE A 242 0.98 17.47 25.28
CA ILE A 242 1.58 17.01 26.55
C ILE A 242 1.71 15.48 26.58
N LYS A 243 0.65 14.76 26.17
CA LYS A 243 0.66 13.29 26.15
C LYS A 243 1.64 12.73 25.13
N LEU A 244 1.67 13.30 23.92
CA LEU A 244 2.61 12.94 22.87
C LEU A 244 4.05 13.09 23.35
N GLN A 245 4.37 14.24 23.98
CA GLN A 245 5.68 14.50 24.54
C GLN A 245 6.07 13.42 25.56
N HIS A 246 5.16 13.08 26.49
CA HIS A 246 5.43 12.05 27.49
C HIS A 246 5.65 10.65 26.89
N TYR A 247 4.88 10.28 25.86
CA TYR A 247 5.06 9.01 25.15
C TYR A 247 6.41 8.94 24.45
N ILE A 248 6.76 9.98 23.69
CA ILE A 248 8.02 10.05 22.95
C ILE A 248 9.22 10.05 23.92
N GLU A 249 9.17 10.83 24.99
CA GLU A 249 10.19 10.79 26.06
C GLU A 249 10.34 9.38 26.63
N THR A 250 9.23 8.72 26.97
CA THR A 250 9.27 7.37 27.56
C THR A 250 9.88 6.34 26.60
N VAL A 251 9.56 6.39 25.31
CA VAL A 251 10.08 5.44 24.32
C VAL A 251 11.56 5.68 24.06
N TYR A 252 11.93 6.92 23.74
CA TYR A 252 13.29 7.25 23.33
C TYR A 252 14.29 7.29 24.48
N ASP A 253 13.87 7.61 25.71
CA ASP A 253 14.76 7.56 26.88
C ASP A 253 15.10 6.11 27.28
N ASN A 254 14.32 5.14 26.81
CA ASN A 254 14.51 3.71 27.08
C ASN A 254 15.07 2.93 25.88
N ILE A 255 15.25 3.58 24.72
CA ILE A 255 15.73 2.91 23.51
C ILE A 255 17.22 2.54 23.65
N LYS A 256 17.55 1.31 23.24
CA LYS A 256 18.89 0.75 23.29
C LYS A 256 19.17 -0.02 22.01
N ASN A 257 20.45 -0.07 21.64
CA ASN A 257 20.93 -0.97 20.60
C ASN A 257 20.69 -2.43 21.01
N GLU A 258 20.78 -3.37 20.05
CA GLU A 258 20.63 -4.81 20.30
C GLU A 258 21.59 -5.34 21.38
N ASP A 259 22.76 -4.71 21.52
CA ASP A 259 23.77 -5.03 22.53
C ASP A 259 23.50 -4.38 23.91
N GLY A 260 22.38 -3.66 24.05
CA GLY A 260 21.96 -2.99 25.28
C GLY A 260 22.63 -1.64 25.54
N THR A 261 23.45 -1.13 24.63
CA THR A 261 24.06 0.20 24.75
C THR A 261 23.07 1.33 24.39
N PRO A 262 23.21 2.53 24.97
CA PRO A 262 22.39 3.68 24.58
C PRO A 262 22.58 4.03 23.11
N LEU A 263 21.49 4.37 22.44
CA LEU A 263 21.51 4.80 21.05
C LEU A 263 22.10 6.22 20.93
N ALA A 264 23.13 6.40 20.11
CA ALA A 264 23.93 7.63 20.08
C ALA A 264 23.17 8.86 19.55
N ASP A 265 22.17 8.65 18.69
CA ASP A 265 21.32 9.68 18.07
C ASP A 265 19.92 9.74 18.72
N ALA A 266 19.71 9.13 19.89
CA ALA A 266 18.41 9.04 20.55
C ALA A 266 17.70 10.40 20.72
N GLU A 267 18.43 11.43 21.15
CA GLU A 267 17.88 12.78 21.34
C GLU A 267 17.52 13.47 20.00
N GLU A 268 18.29 13.23 18.94
CA GLU A 268 17.98 13.76 17.61
C GLU A 268 16.69 13.10 17.07
N ARG A 269 16.61 11.78 17.19
CA ARG A 269 15.42 11.00 16.79
C ARG A 269 14.18 11.42 17.58
N LYS A 270 14.31 11.53 18.90
CA LYS A 270 13.25 12.03 19.80
C LYS A 270 12.72 13.40 19.37
N THR A 271 13.63 14.31 19.00
CA THR A 271 13.26 15.65 18.52
C THR A 271 12.49 15.59 17.20
N LYS A 272 12.96 14.79 16.24
CA LYS A 272 12.29 14.55 14.95
C LYS A 272 10.88 13.96 15.13
N ALA A 273 10.76 12.93 15.96
CA ALA A 273 9.48 12.31 16.31
C ALA A 273 8.51 13.33 16.92
N LEU A 274 8.98 14.13 17.89
CA LEU A 274 8.14 15.11 18.55
C LEU A 274 7.66 16.19 17.57
N MET A 275 8.54 16.68 16.71
CA MET A 275 8.19 17.68 15.69
C MET A 275 7.12 17.15 14.72
N ALA A 276 7.34 15.96 14.16
CA ALA A 276 6.40 15.34 13.23
C ALA A 276 5.04 15.07 13.87
N GLY A 277 5.02 14.56 15.11
CA GLY A 277 3.79 14.32 15.84
C GLY A 277 3.03 15.60 16.21
N VAL A 278 3.72 16.67 16.62
CA VAL A 278 3.08 17.96 16.91
C VAL A 278 2.50 18.58 15.63
N GLU A 279 3.22 18.52 14.51
CA GLU A 279 2.72 18.98 13.21
C GLU A 279 1.45 18.22 12.81
N ARG A 280 1.43 16.90 13.03
CA ARG A 280 0.26 16.03 12.79
C ARG A 280 -0.94 16.43 13.67
N LEU A 281 -0.73 16.66 14.97
CA LEU A 281 -1.78 17.15 15.88
C LEU A 281 -2.31 18.53 15.47
N ARG A 282 -1.41 19.41 15.04
CA ARG A 282 -1.73 20.78 14.61
C ARG A 282 -2.59 20.77 13.35
N TYR A 283 -2.24 19.91 12.38
CA TYR A 283 -3.04 19.63 11.20
C TYR A 283 -4.47 19.22 11.56
N PHE A 284 -4.64 18.26 12.46
CA PHE A 284 -5.97 17.81 12.90
C PHE A 284 -6.76 18.86 13.68
N ALA A 285 -6.08 19.73 14.43
CA ALA A 285 -6.70 20.82 15.17
C ALA A 285 -7.16 21.96 14.25
N GLY A 286 -6.77 21.97 12.97
CA GLY A 286 -7.03 23.09 12.05
C GLY A 286 -6.33 24.39 12.46
N VAL A 287 -5.29 24.29 13.29
CA VAL A 287 -4.47 25.43 13.72
C VAL A 287 -3.41 25.62 12.64
N ALA A 288 -3.66 26.51 11.67
CA ALA A 288 -2.69 26.77 10.60
C ALA A 288 -1.29 27.11 11.18
N ALA A 289 -0.25 26.68 10.46
CA ALA A 289 1.15 26.98 10.78
C ALA A 289 1.44 28.49 10.74
#